data_AF-A0AAG5DHG1-F1
#
_entry.id   AF-A0AAG5DHG1-F1
#
_cell.length_a   1.000
_cell.length_b   1.000
_cell.length_c   1.000
_cell.angle_alpha   90.00
_cell.angle_beta   90.00
_cell.angle_gamma   90.00
#
_symmetry.space_group_name_H-M   'P 1'
#
loop_
_entity.id
_entity.type
_entity.pdbx_description
1 polymer ?
#
loop_
_entity_poly.entity_id
_entity_poly.type
_entity_poly.pdbx_seq_one_letter_code
_entity_poly.pdbx_strand_id
1 'polypeptide(L)'
;TIFGPIFGKPSPNVKNVERENSVRKSEKRAARLIVIRRRKMRKHKLRKLRKRMKFEWLKVRQRRELKKEKLFQAELLNQIKDAEKFSAEAYVASKLRQATDVPIPRFWKGKRLPQFIIKQKLGIE
;
A
#
# COMPACT_ATOMS: atom_id res chain seq x y z
N THR A 1 15.76 4.28 65.53
CA THR A 1 15.18 2.94 65.29
C THR A 1 13.68 3.03 65.18
N ILE A 2 13.10 3.13 63.98
CA ILE A 2 11.65 2.86 63.80
C ILE A 2 11.44 2.25 62.41
N PHE A 3 11.62 0.93 62.32
CA PHE A 3 10.99 0.13 61.27
C PHE A 3 9.49 0.06 61.61
N GLY A 4 8.63 0.61 60.74
CA GLY A 4 7.18 0.52 60.88
C GLY A 4 6.66 -0.88 60.53
N PRO A 5 5.55 -1.35 61.12
CA PRO A 5 5.06 -2.70 60.96
C PRO A 5 4.43 -2.93 59.58
N ILE A 6 4.95 -3.93 58.86
CA ILE A 6 4.39 -4.43 57.60
C ILE A 6 3.12 -5.24 57.95
N PHE A 7 1.98 -4.56 58.06
CA PHE A 7 0.69 -5.24 58.12
C PHE A 7 0.36 -5.81 56.73
N GLY A 8 0.54 -7.12 56.57
CA GLY A 8 0.12 -7.84 55.37
C GLY A 8 -1.39 -7.70 55.16
N LYS A 9 -1.80 -7.28 53.96
CA LYS A 9 -3.22 -7.19 53.60
C LYS A 9 -3.89 -8.56 53.78
N PRO A 10 -5.12 -8.65 54.33
CA PRO A 10 -5.81 -9.92 54.49
C PRO A 10 -6.01 -10.59 53.12
N SER A 11 -5.68 -11.88 53.04
CA SER A 11 -5.83 -12.67 51.81
C SER A 11 -7.31 -12.67 51.39
N PRO A 12 -7.62 -12.34 50.13
CA PRO A 12 -9.00 -12.28 49.67
C PRO A 12 -9.66 -13.67 49.76
N ASN A 13 -10.85 -13.72 50.37
CA ASN A 13 -11.63 -14.95 50.52
C ASN A 13 -11.89 -15.61 49.15
N VAL A 14 -11.37 -16.83 48.97
CA VAL A 14 -11.35 -17.59 47.70
C VAL A 14 -12.73 -17.65 47.03
N LYS A 15 -13.81 -17.78 47.81
CA LYS A 15 -15.19 -17.86 47.29
C LYS A 15 -15.68 -16.54 46.67
N ASN A 16 -15.19 -15.39 47.13
CA ASN A 16 -15.55 -14.09 46.55
C ASN A 16 -14.75 -13.80 45.26
N VAL A 17 -13.47 -14.21 45.22
CA VAL A 17 -12.61 -14.07 44.03
C VAL A 17 -13.16 -14.89 42.86
N GLU A 18 -13.66 -16.10 43.10
CA GLU A 18 -14.27 -16.94 42.06
C GLU A 18 -15.58 -16.37 41.48
N ARG A 19 -16.43 -15.77 42.32
CA ARG A 19 -17.67 -15.10 41.88
C ARG A 19 -17.38 -13.86 41.05
N GLU A 20 -16.44 -13.02 41.46
CA GLU A 20 -16.04 -11.85 40.67
C GLU A 20 -15.44 -12.26 39.32
N ASN A 21 -14.66 -13.33 39.31
CA ASN A 21 -14.11 -13.88 38.08
C ASN A 21 -15.17 -14.48 37.15
N SER A 22 -16.26 -15.06 37.68
CA SER A 22 -17.37 -15.57 36.88
C SER A 22 -18.18 -14.43 36.24
N VAL A 23 -18.46 -13.36 37.01
CA VAL A 23 -19.13 -12.14 36.52
C VAL A 23 -18.29 -11.46 35.45
N ARG A 24 -16.99 -11.23 35.68
CA ARG A 24 -16.06 -10.67 34.67
C ARG A 24 -15.97 -11.56 33.42
N LYS A 25 -16.01 -12.89 33.56
CA LYS A 25 -16.08 -13.83 32.41
C LYS A 25 -17.40 -13.69 31.65
N SER A 26 -18.52 -13.52 32.34
CA SER A 26 -19.84 -13.32 31.74
C SER A 26 -19.95 -11.99 30.98
N GLU A 27 -19.40 -10.90 31.51
CA GLU A 27 -19.31 -9.59 30.87
C GLU A 27 -18.44 -9.64 29.61
N LYS A 28 -17.27 -10.29 29.68
CA LYS A 28 -16.41 -10.51 28.51
C LYS A 28 -17.12 -11.34 27.44
N ARG A 29 -17.93 -12.34 27.81
CA ARG A 29 -18.77 -13.13 26.88
C ARG A 29 -19.88 -12.26 26.28
N ALA A 30 -20.54 -11.41 27.07
CA ALA A 30 -21.58 -10.49 26.61
C ALA A 30 -21.03 -9.43 25.62
N ALA A 31 -19.87 -8.83 25.91
CA ALA A 31 -19.20 -7.91 25.01
C ALA A 31 -18.86 -8.57 23.66
N ARG A 32 -18.39 -9.82 23.67
CA ARG A 32 -18.13 -10.61 22.45
C ARG A 32 -19.42 -10.85 21.65
N LEU A 33 -20.54 -11.13 22.32
CA LEU A 33 -21.84 -11.31 21.66
C LEU A 33 -22.30 -10.04 20.93
N ILE A 34 -22.05 -8.85 21.48
CA ILE A 34 -22.36 -7.57 20.81
C ILE A 34 -21.55 -7.44 19.51
N VAL A 35 -20.24 -7.72 19.55
CA VAL A 35 -19.36 -7.68 18.37
C VAL A 35 -19.82 -8.67 17.30
N ILE A 36 -20.13 -9.91 17.71
CA ILE A 36 -20.63 -10.97 16.82
C ILE A 36 -21.95 -10.54 16.17
N ARG A 37 -22.91 -10.01 16.95
CA ARG A 37 -24.20 -9.53 16.42
C ARG A 37 -24.02 -8.37 15.44
N ARG A 38 -23.13 -7.42 15.72
CA ARG A 38 -22.79 -6.33 14.77
C ARG A 38 -22.18 -6.89 13.48
N ARG A 39 -21.26 -7.85 13.56
CA ARG A 39 -20.65 -8.50 12.37
C ARG A 39 -21.68 -9.31 11.59
N LYS A 40 -22.56 -10.07 12.27
CA LYS A 40 -23.70 -10.78 11.67
C LYS A 40 -24.57 -9.80 10.89
N MET A 41 -24.94 -8.68 11.52
CA MET A 41 -25.86 -7.73 10.91
C MET A 41 -25.23 -6.99 9.73
N ARG A 42 -23.94 -6.63 9.80
CA ARG A 42 -23.17 -6.11 8.65
C ARG A 42 -23.15 -7.11 7.49
N LYS A 43 -22.85 -8.38 7.75
CA LYS A 43 -22.84 -9.44 6.71
C LYS A 43 -24.23 -9.66 6.11
N HIS A 44 -25.27 -9.67 6.94
CA HIS A 44 -26.66 -9.81 6.50
C HIS A 44 -27.09 -8.65 5.59
N LYS A 45 -26.88 -7.40 6.02
CA LYS A 45 -27.17 -6.21 5.22
C LYS A 45 -26.37 -6.18 3.92
N LEU A 46 -25.08 -6.55 3.98
CA LEU A 46 -24.23 -6.65 2.79
C LEU A 46 -24.78 -7.68 1.80
N ARG A 47 -25.16 -8.89 2.25
CA ARG A 47 -25.79 -9.92 1.40
C ARG A 47 -27.08 -9.39 0.75
N LYS A 48 -27.93 -8.69 1.50
CA LYS A 48 -29.15 -8.07 0.98
C LYS A 48 -28.84 -7.01 -0.08
N LEU A 49 -27.81 -6.17 0.14
CA LEU A 49 -27.34 -5.19 -0.83
C LEU A 49 -26.82 -5.87 -2.11
N ARG A 50 -26.02 -6.94 -1.98
CA ARG A 50 -25.46 -7.65 -3.15
C ARG A 50 -26.52 -8.26 -4.05
N LYS A 51 -27.60 -8.76 -3.46
CA LYS A 51 -28.74 -9.30 -4.21
C LYS A 51 -29.48 -8.19 -4.96
N ARG A 52 -29.78 -7.07 -4.29
CA ARG A 52 -30.48 -5.92 -4.90
C ARG A 52 -29.68 -5.27 -6.02
N MET A 53 -28.37 -5.06 -5.81
CA MET A 53 -27.50 -4.34 -6.75
C MET A 53 -26.75 -5.26 -7.73
N LYS A 54 -27.13 -6.55 -7.84
CA LYS A 54 -26.38 -7.56 -8.60
C LYS A 54 -26.01 -7.08 -10.00
N PHE A 55 -27.00 -6.60 -10.76
CA PHE A 55 -26.82 -6.21 -12.15
C PHE A 55 -26.01 -4.93 -12.32
N GLU A 56 -26.22 -3.94 -11.45
CA GLU A 56 -25.42 -2.71 -11.47
C GLU A 56 -23.93 -3.00 -11.22
N TRP A 57 -23.62 -3.87 -10.27
CA TRP A 57 -22.23 -4.28 -10.05
C TRP A 57 -21.66 -5.14 -11.16
N LEU A 58 -22.48 -5.95 -11.83
CA LEU A 58 -22.05 -6.68 -13.03
C LEU A 58 -21.69 -5.71 -14.16
N LYS A 59 -22.48 -4.66 -14.39
CA LYS A 59 -22.15 -3.60 -15.36
C LYS A 59 -20.83 -2.91 -15.01
N VAL A 60 -20.64 -2.54 -13.73
CA VAL A 60 -19.40 -1.92 -13.27
C VAL A 60 -18.20 -2.87 -13.42
N ARG A 61 -18.37 -4.16 -13.09
CA ARG A 61 -17.34 -5.18 -13.31
C ARG A 61 -16.99 -5.29 -14.79
N GLN A 62 -17.97 -5.44 -15.66
CA GLN A 62 -17.78 -5.54 -17.10
C GLN A 62 -16.99 -4.34 -17.66
N ARG A 63 -17.35 -3.11 -17.26
CA ARG A 63 -16.61 -1.90 -17.66
C ARG A 63 -15.15 -1.92 -17.20
N ARG A 64 -14.88 -2.40 -15.98
CA ARG A 64 -13.50 -2.53 -15.47
C ARG A 64 -12.69 -3.56 -16.25
N GLU A 65 -13.27 -4.72 -16.54
CA GLU A 65 -12.59 -5.76 -17.32
C GLU A 65 -12.33 -5.28 -18.76
N LEU A 66 -13.30 -4.63 -19.42
CA LEU A 66 -13.09 -4.03 -20.74
C LEU A 66 -11.97 -2.98 -20.73
N LYS A 67 -11.89 -2.15 -19.68
CA LYS A 67 -10.81 -1.16 -19.56
C LYS A 67 -9.45 -1.84 -19.41
N LYS A 68 -9.36 -2.89 -18.60
CA LYS A 68 -8.10 -3.66 -18.44
C LYS A 68 -7.68 -4.29 -19.76
N GLU A 69 -8.61 -4.92 -20.46
CA GLU A 69 -8.32 -5.55 -21.75
C GLU A 69 -7.79 -4.54 -22.77
N LYS A 70 -8.43 -3.36 -22.87
CA LYS A 70 -7.95 -2.29 -23.76
C LYS A 70 -6.55 -1.80 -23.41
N LEU A 71 -6.25 -1.64 -22.12
CA LEU A 71 -4.92 -1.23 -21.67
C LEU A 71 -3.88 -2.30 -22.02
N PHE A 72 -4.20 -3.56 -21.76
CA PHE A 72 -3.34 -4.69 -22.09
C PHE A 72 -3.06 -4.79 -23.60
N GLN A 73 -4.09 -4.67 -24.43
CA GLN A 73 -3.93 -4.66 -25.89
C GLN A 73 -3.07 -3.47 -26.37
N ALA A 74 -3.26 -2.28 -25.78
CA ALA A 74 -2.44 -1.12 -26.11
C ALA A 74 -0.97 -1.33 -25.73
N GLU A 75 -0.69 -1.93 -24.57
CA GLU A 75 0.67 -2.30 -24.15
C GLU A 75 1.32 -3.28 -25.13
N LEU A 76 0.62 -4.33 -25.55
CA LEU A 76 1.12 -5.29 -26.53
C LEU A 76 1.41 -4.63 -27.89
N LEU A 77 0.48 -3.81 -28.39
CA LEU A 77 0.68 -3.10 -29.66
C LEU A 77 1.87 -2.14 -29.60
N ASN A 78 2.10 -1.51 -28.44
CA ASN A 78 3.28 -0.67 -28.26
C ASN A 78 4.57 -1.50 -28.29
N GLN A 79 4.61 -2.65 -27.61
CA GLN A 79 5.77 -3.55 -27.66
C GLN A 79 6.07 -4.03 -29.08
N ILE A 80 5.04 -4.40 -29.86
CA ILE A 80 5.18 -4.79 -31.26
C ILE A 80 5.75 -3.64 -32.09
N LYS A 81 5.19 -2.44 -31.96
CA LYS A 81 5.69 -1.24 -32.67
C LYS A 81 7.12 -0.90 -32.31
N ASP A 82 7.49 -1.04 -31.05
CA ASP A 82 8.86 -0.78 -30.59
C ASP A 82 9.82 -1.82 -31.16
N ALA A 83 9.39 -3.09 -31.25
CA ALA A 83 10.15 -4.16 -31.88
C ALA A 83 10.27 -3.97 -33.41
N GLU A 84 9.21 -3.58 -34.10
CA GLU A 84 9.23 -3.29 -35.55
C GLU A 84 10.13 -2.10 -35.89
N LYS A 85 10.16 -1.08 -35.03
CA LYS A 85 11.04 0.09 -35.18
C LYS A 85 12.48 -0.18 -34.77
N PHE A 86 12.76 -1.31 -34.14
CA PHE A 86 14.09 -1.62 -33.63
C PHE A 86 15.05 -1.90 -34.79
N SER A 87 16.01 -0.99 -34.98
CA SER A 87 17.16 -1.21 -35.87
C SER A 87 18.41 -1.48 -35.04
N ALA A 88 19.03 -2.64 -35.28
CA ALA A 88 20.23 -3.07 -34.55
C ALA A 88 21.41 -2.10 -34.78
N GLU A 89 21.58 -1.59 -35.99
CA GLU A 89 22.64 -0.64 -36.34
C GLU A 89 22.47 0.68 -35.57
N ALA A 90 21.25 1.23 -35.57
CA ALA A 90 20.93 2.45 -34.84
C ALA A 90 21.13 2.27 -33.33
N TYR A 91 20.76 1.11 -32.79
CA TYR A 91 20.98 0.77 -31.39
C TYR A 91 22.48 0.74 -31.04
N VAL A 92 23.30 0.03 -31.82
CA VAL A 92 24.75 -0.05 -31.60
C VAL A 92 25.40 1.33 -31.74
N ALA A 93 25.05 2.10 -32.77
CA ALA A 93 25.54 3.45 -32.96
C ALA A 93 25.20 4.36 -31.77
N SER A 94 23.98 4.26 -31.23
CA SER A 94 23.59 5.01 -30.03
C SER A 94 24.40 4.62 -28.79
N LYS A 95 24.73 3.33 -28.62
CA LYS A 95 25.54 2.83 -27.51
C LYS A 95 27.00 3.28 -27.61
N LEU A 96 27.58 3.23 -28.80
CA LEU A 96 28.91 3.77 -29.04
C LEU A 96 28.97 5.27 -28.76
N ARG A 97 27.98 6.05 -29.21
CA ARG A 97 27.88 7.49 -28.88
C ARG A 97 27.80 7.73 -27.37
N GLN A 98 26.94 6.99 -26.65
CA GLN A 98 26.83 7.11 -25.19
C GLN A 98 28.12 6.76 -24.45
N ALA A 99 28.89 5.78 -24.95
CA ALA A 99 30.17 5.39 -24.36
C ALA A 99 31.27 6.43 -24.61
N THR A 100 31.23 7.09 -25.77
CA THR A 100 32.19 8.14 -26.14
C THR A 100 31.84 9.51 -25.54
N ASP A 101 30.57 9.75 -25.21
CA ASP A 101 30.10 11.02 -24.65
C ASP A 101 30.72 11.30 -23.27
N VAL A 102 31.34 12.48 -23.13
CA VAL A 102 31.91 12.93 -21.87
C VAL A 102 30.78 13.49 -20.98
N PRO A 103 30.51 12.91 -19.80
CA PRO A 103 29.43 13.38 -18.95
C PRO A 103 29.74 14.78 -18.41
N ILE A 104 28.81 15.71 -18.63
CA ILE A 104 28.93 17.06 -18.10
C ILE A 104 28.77 17.03 -16.57
N PRO A 105 29.65 17.70 -15.81
CA PRO A 105 29.52 17.81 -14.36
C PRO A 105 28.16 18.40 -13.94
N ARG A 106 27.55 17.82 -12.90
CA ARG A 106 26.28 18.32 -12.33
C ARG A 106 26.42 19.61 -11.53
N PHE A 107 27.64 19.95 -11.11
CA PHE A 107 27.94 21.09 -10.25
C PHE A 107 29.03 21.93 -10.89
N TRP A 108 28.94 23.25 -10.73
CA TRP A 108 29.97 24.18 -11.15
C TRP A 108 30.40 25.01 -9.94
N LYS A 109 31.68 24.92 -9.56
CA LYS A 109 32.24 25.61 -8.38
C LYS A 109 31.38 25.45 -7.12
N GLY A 110 30.92 24.23 -6.84
CA GLY A 110 30.14 23.88 -5.66
C GLY A 110 28.65 24.24 -5.70
N LYS A 111 28.16 24.92 -6.74
CA LYS A 111 26.73 25.26 -6.90
C LYS A 111 26.08 24.38 -7.98
N ARG A 112 24.86 23.92 -7.72
CA ARG A 112 24.05 23.19 -8.72
C ARG A 112 23.46 24.18 -9.70
N LEU A 113 23.85 24.09 -10.96
CA LEU A 113 23.34 24.93 -12.04
C LEU A 113 22.63 24.06 -13.09
N PRO A 114 21.67 24.63 -13.84
CA PRO A 114 21.11 23.98 -15.02
C PRO A 114 22.18 23.61 -16.05
N GLN A 115 21.98 22.49 -16.75
CA GLN A 115 22.94 21.92 -17.71
C GLN A 115 23.40 22.92 -18.78
N PHE A 116 22.49 23.76 -19.28
CA PHE A 116 22.79 24.75 -20.32
C PHE A 116 23.79 25.82 -19.86
N ILE A 117 23.71 26.26 -18.60
CA ILE A 117 24.66 27.22 -18.03
C ILE A 117 26.04 26.57 -17.87
N ILE A 118 26.09 25.32 -17.42
CA ILE A 118 27.35 24.59 -17.24
C ILE A 118 28.05 24.37 -18.60
N LYS A 119 27.30 24.03 -19.65
CA LYS A 119 27.80 23.94 -21.02
C LYS A 119 28.43 25.25 -21.51
N GLN A 120 27.71 26.37 -21.36
CA GLN A 120 28.24 27.70 -21.68
C GLN A 120 29.52 28.04 -20.89
N LYS A 121 29.59 27.64 -19.61
CA LYS A 121 30.79 27.87 -18.77
C LYS A 121 31.96 26.95 -19.12
N LEU A 122 31.71 25.78 -19.72
CA LEU A 122 32.72 24.86 -20.24
C LEU A 122 33.17 25.20 -21.67
N GLY A 123 32.50 26.15 -22.35
CA GLY A 123 32.81 26.51 -23.74
C GLY A 123 32.40 25.43 -24.76
N ILE A 124 31.46 24.56 -24.38
CA ILE A 124 30.91 23.51 -25.25
C ILE A 124 29.54 24.03 -25.71
N GLU A 125 29.45 24.55 -26.93
CA GLU A 125 28.17 24.94 -27.57
C GLU A 125 27.36 23.72 -28.00
#